data_AF-A0A7W0FBR0-F1
#
_entry.id   AF-A0A7W0FBR0-F1
#
_cell.length_a   1.000
_cell.length_b   1.000
_cell.length_c   1.000
_cell.angle_alpha   90.00
_cell.angle_beta   90.00
_cell.angle_gamma   90.00
#
_symmetry.space_group_name_H-M   'P 1'
#
loop_
_entity.id
_entity.type
_entity.pdbx_description
1 polymer ?
#
loop_
_entity_poly.entity_id
_entity_poly.type
_entity_poly.pdbx_seq_one_letter_code
_entity_poly.pdbx_strand_id
1 'polypeptide(L)'
;MKKNLVIILFLAVFQNLSAETAKDIFNKAVAGYIKGDKTDSVELMEAALSMDGQNSEMKEFFVKILTEYGSESFLANDYVSAGDYLKKAGKIDPENKEIKKMLLLCGRMTETETLAESSAGKGEGLSELVREFKKQKDKFSANFNYSIETINSLLKQSENERADLVKEIASQRAADRAKMNKIIIFGIVALVLILFLAFFITHNIMRRFVEGREIATLEHQRKIMNELRAGALVHTSLPPLVRNSTHEIITDIDPIIREKARRIELIEEELKTENDPNIATTFFLPYLDDINNRVRANAAKALYRHNKRLALVTFKNMISSADEWMRSSAVWALGEIADDETVGLITLLKNEKKLRVRGQIKATLDKLLKRTDVSGGVKAIAAEMLKAL
;
A
#
# COMPACT_ATOMS: atom_id res chain seq x y z
N MET A 1 1.69 -33.00 -11.58
CA MET A 1 2.30 -32.89 -10.23
C MET A 1 3.20 -31.66 -10.02
N LYS A 2 3.90 -31.10 -11.01
CA LYS A 2 4.81 -29.93 -10.80
C LYS A 2 4.12 -28.58 -10.48
N LYS A 3 2.87 -28.35 -10.91
CA LYS A 3 2.15 -27.08 -10.63
C LYS A 3 1.70 -26.93 -9.17
N ASN A 4 1.49 -28.03 -8.45
CA ASN A 4 1.15 -27.98 -7.02
C ASN A 4 2.39 -27.74 -6.14
N LEU A 5 3.59 -28.09 -6.63
CA LEU A 5 4.83 -27.88 -5.87
C LEU A 5 5.18 -26.40 -5.75
N VAL A 6 4.93 -25.61 -6.81
CA VAL A 6 5.20 -24.16 -6.79
C VAL A 6 4.25 -23.43 -5.85
N ILE A 7 2.97 -23.82 -5.79
CA ILE A 7 1.99 -23.21 -4.89
C ILE A 7 2.29 -23.57 -3.42
N ILE A 8 2.72 -24.80 -3.15
CA ILE A 8 3.16 -25.22 -1.81
C ILE A 8 4.45 -24.49 -1.41
N LEU A 9 5.39 -24.31 -2.34
CA LEU A 9 6.61 -23.54 -2.10
C LEU A 9 6.30 -22.04 -1.88
N PHE A 10 5.34 -21.50 -2.62
CA PHE A 10 4.91 -20.09 -2.49
C PHE A 10 4.16 -19.86 -1.16
N LEU A 11 3.33 -20.81 -0.72
CA LEU A 11 2.67 -20.78 0.59
C LEU A 11 3.67 -20.98 1.75
N ALA A 12 4.68 -21.83 1.59
CA ALA A 12 5.76 -22.01 2.57
C ALA A 12 6.66 -20.77 2.67
N VAL A 13 6.90 -20.06 1.56
CA VAL A 13 7.65 -18.79 1.55
C VAL A 13 6.84 -17.65 2.18
N PHE A 14 5.51 -17.61 1.99
CA PHE A 14 4.66 -16.60 2.62
C PHE A 14 4.42 -16.84 4.12
N GLN A 15 4.42 -18.08 4.60
CA GLN A 15 4.40 -18.35 6.04
C GLN A 15 5.70 -17.93 6.77
N ASN A 16 6.80 -17.75 6.03
CA ASN A 16 8.08 -17.27 6.56
C ASN A 16 8.29 -15.74 6.44
N LEU A 17 7.32 -14.98 5.89
CA LEU A 17 7.50 -13.55 5.60
C LEU A 17 7.21 -12.59 6.78
N SER A 18 6.97 -13.12 7.99
CA SER A 18 6.89 -12.31 9.22
C SER A 18 7.36 -13.08 10.46
N ALA A 19 8.37 -13.95 10.33
CA ALA A 19 8.95 -14.60 11.49
C ALA A 19 9.61 -13.51 12.36
N GLU A 20 9.04 -13.24 13.54
CA GLU A 20 9.65 -12.32 14.51
C GLU A 20 11.07 -12.79 14.82
N THR A 21 12.04 -11.87 14.81
CA THR A 21 13.42 -12.26 15.10
C THR A 21 13.60 -12.49 16.60
N ALA A 22 14.60 -13.27 17.00
CA ALA A 22 14.96 -13.45 18.41
C ALA A 22 15.16 -12.10 19.13
N LYS A 23 15.71 -11.11 18.42
CA LYS A 23 15.92 -9.76 18.92
C LYS A 23 14.63 -8.97 19.11
N ASP A 24 13.64 -9.15 18.24
CA ASP A 24 12.33 -8.49 18.38
C ASP A 24 11.58 -9.02 19.61
N ILE A 25 11.61 -10.34 19.80
CA ILE A 25 11.02 -10.99 20.97
C ILE A 25 11.76 -10.56 22.26
N PHE A 26 13.09 -10.51 22.23
CA PHE A 26 13.90 -10.00 23.34
C PHE A 26 13.51 -8.57 23.74
N ASN A 27 13.33 -7.66 22.77
CA ASN A 27 12.91 -6.29 23.05
C ASN A 27 11.53 -6.22 23.71
N LYS A 28 10.60 -7.09 23.31
CA LYS A 28 9.29 -7.20 23.96
C LYS A 28 9.42 -7.73 25.40
N ALA A 29 10.29 -8.72 25.63
CA ALA A 29 10.59 -9.24 26.97
C ALA A 29 11.11 -8.14 27.90
N VAL A 30 12.04 -7.31 27.42
CA VAL A 30 12.60 -6.16 28.16
C VAL A 30 11.50 -5.14 28.48
N ALA A 31 10.61 -4.84 27.53
CA ALA A 31 9.50 -3.93 27.75
C ALA A 31 8.49 -4.48 28.79
N GLY A 32 8.25 -5.80 28.79
CA GLY A 32 7.44 -6.48 29.82
C GLY A 32 8.07 -6.37 31.21
N TYR A 33 9.38 -6.60 31.32
CA TYR A 33 10.14 -6.45 32.58
C TYR A 33 10.03 -5.02 33.13
N ILE A 34 10.20 -3.99 32.29
CA ILE A 34 10.07 -2.58 32.71
C ILE A 34 8.66 -2.27 33.24
N LYS A 35 7.63 -2.92 32.68
CA LYS A 35 6.25 -2.77 33.15
C LYS A 35 5.94 -3.56 34.43
N GLY A 36 6.87 -4.40 34.88
CA GLY A 36 6.67 -5.31 36.02
C GLY A 36 5.87 -6.57 35.68
N ASP A 37 5.70 -6.88 34.40
CA ASP A 37 5.00 -8.10 33.98
C ASP A 37 5.94 -9.31 34.00
N LYS A 38 5.96 -10.01 35.14
CA LYS A 38 6.93 -11.07 35.42
C LYS A 38 6.75 -12.30 34.54
N THR A 39 5.51 -12.71 34.30
CA THR A 39 5.21 -13.93 33.55
C THR A 39 5.54 -13.73 32.08
N ASP A 40 5.00 -12.67 31.48
CA ASP A 40 5.21 -12.39 30.05
C ASP A 40 6.69 -12.12 29.75
N SER A 41 7.40 -11.39 30.62
CA SER A 41 8.82 -11.12 30.41
C SER A 41 9.69 -12.38 30.43
N VAL A 42 9.39 -13.34 31.30
CA VAL A 42 10.12 -14.62 31.35
C VAL A 42 9.81 -15.50 30.15
N GLU A 43 8.54 -15.62 29.76
CA GLU A 43 8.12 -16.43 28.61
C GLU A 43 8.73 -15.91 27.30
N LEU A 44 8.69 -14.59 27.09
CA LEU A 44 9.29 -13.98 25.91
C LEU A 44 10.81 -14.15 25.89
N MET A 45 11.47 -14.13 27.05
CA MET A 45 12.91 -14.35 27.13
C MET A 45 13.31 -15.80 26.81
N GLU A 46 12.54 -16.77 27.30
CA GLU A 46 12.71 -18.19 26.94
C GLU A 46 12.50 -18.40 25.44
N ALA A 47 11.48 -17.76 24.85
CA ALA A 47 11.24 -17.78 23.42
C ALA A 47 12.41 -17.16 22.62
N ALA A 48 12.92 -16.01 23.04
CA ALA A 48 14.05 -15.36 22.38
C ALA A 48 15.31 -16.25 22.42
N LEU A 49 15.63 -16.86 23.57
CA LEU A 49 16.78 -17.77 23.71
C LEU A 49 16.58 -19.11 23.03
N SER A 50 15.34 -19.56 22.81
CA SER A 50 15.08 -20.75 21.98
C SER A 50 15.45 -20.51 20.51
N MET A 51 15.36 -19.25 20.06
CA MET A 51 15.71 -18.84 18.71
C MET A 51 17.20 -18.47 18.55
N ASP A 52 17.80 -17.84 19.56
CA ASP A 52 19.22 -17.44 19.57
C ASP A 52 19.90 -17.87 20.89
N GLY A 53 20.04 -19.18 21.06
CA GLY A 53 20.53 -19.79 22.30
C GLY A 53 22.02 -19.62 22.56
N GLN A 54 22.79 -18.95 21.71
CA GLN A 54 24.21 -18.64 21.95
C GLN A 54 24.46 -17.18 22.30
N ASN A 55 23.42 -16.35 22.31
CA ASN A 55 23.53 -14.93 22.62
C ASN A 55 23.91 -14.69 24.08
N SER A 56 25.14 -14.26 24.34
CA SER A 56 25.66 -14.01 25.69
C SER A 56 24.91 -12.87 26.37
N GLU A 57 24.54 -11.83 25.63
CA GLU A 57 23.84 -10.65 26.17
C GLU A 57 22.42 -11.02 26.63
N MET A 58 21.67 -11.78 25.81
CA MET A 58 20.33 -12.24 26.19
C MET A 58 20.37 -13.18 27.39
N LYS A 59 21.37 -14.08 27.46
CA LYS A 59 21.56 -14.98 28.61
C LYS A 59 21.88 -14.20 29.88
N GLU A 60 22.81 -13.26 29.82
CA GLU A 60 23.20 -12.43 30.96
C GLU A 60 22.00 -11.61 31.47
N PHE A 61 21.25 -10.99 30.55
CA PHE A 61 20.06 -10.23 30.91
C PHE A 61 18.95 -11.13 31.49
N PHE A 62 18.76 -12.34 30.95
CA PHE A 62 17.76 -13.26 31.50
C PHE A 62 18.12 -13.75 32.90
N VAL A 63 19.40 -14.09 33.13
CA VAL A 63 19.91 -14.44 34.47
C VAL A 63 19.63 -13.30 35.45
N LYS A 64 19.85 -12.04 35.05
CA LYS A 64 19.53 -10.87 35.86
C LYS A 64 18.04 -10.79 36.23
N ILE A 65 17.14 -10.88 35.24
CA ILE A 65 15.69 -10.86 35.51
C ILE A 65 15.29 -11.98 36.47
N LEU A 66 15.73 -13.21 36.23
CA LEU A 66 15.38 -14.38 37.04
C LEU A 66 15.91 -14.26 38.47
N THR A 67 17.12 -13.73 38.64
CA THR A 67 17.71 -13.51 39.97
C THR A 67 17.01 -12.41 40.76
N GLU A 68 16.56 -11.35 40.09
CA GLU A 68 15.76 -10.28 40.71
C GLU A 68 14.40 -10.80 41.13
N TYR A 69 13.64 -11.44 40.23
CA TYR A 69 12.34 -12.03 40.57
C TYR A 69 12.45 -13.12 41.64
N GLY A 70 13.51 -13.93 41.58
CA GLY A 70 13.82 -14.91 42.62
C GLY A 70 14.06 -14.27 43.99
N SER A 71 14.82 -13.19 44.02
CA SER A 71 15.11 -12.44 45.26
C SER A 71 13.87 -11.75 45.82
N GLU A 72 13.06 -11.11 44.97
CA GLU A 72 11.79 -10.50 45.38
C GLU A 72 10.82 -11.53 45.96
N SER A 73 10.68 -12.68 45.30
CA SER A 73 9.82 -13.78 45.77
C SER A 73 10.31 -14.31 47.11
N PHE A 74 11.63 -14.47 47.27
CA PHE A 74 12.24 -14.89 48.54
C PHE A 74 11.93 -13.90 49.67
N LEU A 75 12.00 -12.60 49.39
CA LEU A 75 11.68 -11.55 50.37
C LEU A 75 10.19 -11.48 50.70
N ALA A 76 9.33 -11.88 49.76
CA ALA A 76 7.90 -12.07 49.99
C ALA A 76 7.56 -13.36 50.76
N ASN A 77 8.59 -14.13 51.17
CA ASN A 77 8.48 -15.48 51.74
C ASN A 77 7.87 -16.53 50.80
N ASP A 78 7.81 -16.26 49.50
CA ASP A 78 7.46 -17.25 48.48
C ASP A 78 8.73 -17.99 48.04
N TYR A 79 9.18 -18.92 48.88
CA TYR A 79 10.43 -19.66 48.65
C TYR A 79 10.34 -20.66 47.49
N VAL A 80 9.13 -21.11 47.15
CA VAL A 80 8.88 -22.02 46.03
C VAL A 80 9.10 -21.28 44.71
N SER A 81 8.41 -20.15 44.50
CA SER A 81 8.61 -19.33 43.30
C SER A 81 10.03 -18.79 43.22
N ALA A 82 10.60 -18.37 44.35
CA ALA A 82 12.00 -17.96 44.43
C ALA A 82 12.94 -19.05 43.92
N GLY A 83 12.78 -20.27 44.42
CA GLY A 83 13.56 -21.43 44.02
C GLY A 83 13.42 -21.72 42.53
N ASP A 84 12.24 -21.58 41.95
CA ASP A 84 12.00 -21.89 40.55
C ASP A 84 12.66 -20.88 39.60
N TYR A 85 12.57 -19.58 39.88
CA TYR A 85 13.32 -18.57 39.12
C TYR A 85 14.83 -18.77 39.22
N LEU A 86 15.34 -19.02 40.42
CA LEU A 86 16.77 -19.23 40.65
C LEU A 86 17.29 -20.53 40.01
N LYS A 87 16.46 -21.59 39.94
CA LYS A 87 16.82 -22.83 39.23
C LYS A 87 16.96 -22.56 37.75
N LYS A 88 16.05 -21.77 37.15
CA LYS A 88 16.18 -21.34 35.75
C LYS A 88 17.46 -20.53 35.53
N ALA A 89 17.77 -19.59 36.43
CA ALA A 89 18.97 -18.77 36.34
C ALA A 89 20.25 -19.62 36.42
N GLY A 90 20.31 -20.57 37.35
CA GLY A 90 21.46 -21.46 37.54
C GLY A 90 21.67 -22.47 36.40
N LYS A 91 20.66 -22.75 35.56
CA LYS A 91 20.85 -23.52 34.33
C LYS A 91 21.60 -22.71 33.26
N ILE A 92 21.41 -21.38 33.25
CA ILE A 92 22.01 -20.49 32.26
C ILE A 92 23.41 -20.05 32.70
N ASP A 93 23.60 -19.77 33.99
CA ASP A 93 24.89 -19.45 34.61
C ASP A 93 25.19 -20.39 35.79
N PRO A 94 25.69 -21.61 35.51
CA PRO A 94 25.97 -22.61 36.54
C PRO A 94 27.13 -22.26 37.47
N GLU A 95 28.00 -21.32 37.12
CA GLU A 95 29.17 -20.98 37.93
C GLU A 95 28.90 -19.85 38.94
N ASN A 96 27.71 -19.24 38.86
CA ASN A 96 27.28 -18.17 39.75
C ASN A 96 27.15 -18.65 41.21
N LYS A 97 28.05 -18.16 42.08
CA LYS A 97 28.10 -18.57 43.49
C LYS A 97 26.90 -18.03 44.27
N GLU A 98 26.37 -16.89 43.86
CA GLU A 98 25.25 -16.19 44.48
C GLU A 98 23.94 -16.93 44.23
N ILE A 99 23.70 -17.37 42.98
CA ILE A 99 22.54 -18.22 42.65
C ILE A 99 22.59 -19.53 43.43
N LYS A 100 23.75 -20.19 43.51
CA LYS A 100 23.92 -21.44 44.30
C LYS A 100 23.58 -21.24 45.78
N LYS A 101 24.06 -20.14 46.38
CA LYS A 101 23.77 -19.80 47.79
C LYS A 101 22.28 -19.54 47.99
N MET A 102 21.66 -18.75 47.11
CA MET A 102 20.23 -18.42 47.16
C MET A 102 19.36 -19.68 47.02
N LEU A 103 19.71 -20.60 46.11
CA LEU A 103 19.01 -21.88 45.95
C LEU A 103 19.08 -22.75 47.20
N LEU A 104 20.26 -22.84 47.83
CA LEU A 104 20.43 -23.55 49.10
C LEU A 104 19.56 -22.94 50.21
N LEU A 105 19.48 -21.61 50.27
CA LEU A 105 18.62 -20.90 51.22
C LEU A 105 17.15 -21.19 50.96
N CYS A 106 16.67 -21.11 49.71
CA CYS A 106 15.29 -21.43 49.35
C CYS A 106 14.93 -22.85 49.80
N GLY A 107 15.77 -23.84 49.48
CA GLY A 107 15.54 -25.24 49.90
C GLY A 107 15.41 -25.38 51.41
N ARG A 108 16.31 -24.76 52.18
CA ARG A 108 16.25 -24.79 53.65
C ARG A 108 15.00 -24.09 54.19
N MET A 109 14.58 -22.97 53.61
CA MET A 109 13.38 -22.24 54.06
C MET A 109 12.10 -23.04 53.76
N THR A 110 12.01 -23.68 52.58
CA THR A 110 10.88 -24.56 52.22
C THR A 110 10.83 -25.82 53.10
N GLU A 111 11.97 -26.43 53.41
CA GLU A 111 12.08 -27.52 54.41
C GLU A 111 11.67 -27.04 55.82
N THR A 112 11.95 -25.78 56.16
CA THR A 112 11.58 -25.23 57.47
C THR A 112 10.10 -24.86 57.55
N GLU A 113 9.46 -24.40 56.47
CA GLU A 113 8.00 -24.21 56.41
C GLU A 113 7.26 -25.54 56.55
N THR A 114 7.71 -26.57 55.82
CA THR A 114 7.14 -27.92 55.92
C THR A 114 7.36 -28.56 57.30
N LEU A 115 8.46 -28.23 57.99
CA LEU A 115 8.69 -28.64 59.39
C LEU A 115 7.98 -27.73 60.43
N ALA A 116 7.72 -26.45 60.13
CA ALA A 116 7.01 -25.52 61.01
C ALA A 116 5.50 -25.74 61.02
N GLU A 117 4.94 -26.31 59.95
CA GLU A 117 3.57 -26.86 59.96
C GLU A 117 3.46 -28.15 60.81
N SER A 118 4.58 -28.80 61.16
CA SER A 118 4.58 -30.05 61.94
C SER A 118 5.30 -30.00 63.30
N SER A 119 6.09 -28.97 63.62
CA SER A 119 6.64 -28.77 64.97
C SER A 119 7.24 -27.37 65.17
N ALA A 120 6.70 -26.64 66.13
CA ALA A 120 7.22 -25.35 66.58
C ALA A 120 8.50 -25.54 67.40
N GLY A 121 9.66 -25.14 66.86
CA GLY A 121 10.85 -24.93 67.69
C GLY A 121 12.17 -25.02 66.95
N LYS A 122 12.69 -23.86 66.52
CA LYS A 122 14.11 -23.45 66.56
C LYS A 122 14.27 -22.06 65.94
N GLY A 123 13.91 -21.03 66.71
CA GLY A 123 13.78 -19.64 66.24
C GLY A 123 15.04 -18.76 66.29
N GLU A 124 16.11 -19.17 66.97
CA GLU A 124 17.23 -18.23 67.20
C GLU A 124 18.22 -18.15 66.03
N GLY A 125 18.78 -19.27 65.56
CA GLY A 125 19.73 -19.25 64.42
C GLY A 125 19.11 -18.83 63.08
N LEU A 126 17.80 -19.05 62.91
CA LEU A 126 17.05 -18.67 61.70
C LEU A 126 16.81 -17.16 61.63
N SER A 127 16.40 -16.56 62.76
CA SER A 127 16.21 -15.10 62.86
C SER A 127 17.51 -14.36 62.60
N GLU A 128 18.64 -14.92 63.04
CA GLU A 128 19.97 -14.35 62.82
C GLU A 128 20.43 -14.48 61.36
N LEU A 129 20.13 -15.60 60.69
CA LEU A 129 20.44 -15.79 59.26
C LEU A 129 19.59 -14.88 58.36
N VAL A 130 18.29 -14.76 58.65
CA VAL A 130 17.38 -13.83 57.95
C VAL A 130 17.78 -12.40 58.22
N ARG A 131 18.24 -12.08 59.44
CA ARG A 131 18.77 -10.76 59.79
C ARG A 131 20.08 -10.47 59.05
N GLU A 132 21.00 -11.43 58.97
CA GLU A 132 22.24 -11.29 58.21
C GLU A 132 21.95 -11.13 56.71
N PHE A 133 20.97 -11.85 56.17
CA PHE A 133 20.51 -11.70 54.79
C PHE A 133 19.87 -10.32 54.53
N LYS A 134 18.98 -9.87 55.42
CA LYS A 134 18.42 -8.50 55.38
C LYS A 134 19.49 -7.42 55.53
N LYS A 135 20.59 -7.71 56.22
CA LYS A 135 21.75 -6.81 56.36
C LYS A 135 22.65 -6.83 55.11
N GLN A 136 22.80 -7.99 54.49
CA GLN A 136 23.47 -8.14 53.19
C GLN A 136 22.64 -7.61 52.01
N LYS A 137 21.35 -7.32 52.20
CA LYS A 137 20.45 -6.62 51.25
C LYS A 137 21.12 -5.42 50.58
N ASP A 138 21.87 -4.62 51.33
CA ASP A 138 22.49 -3.40 50.79
C ASP A 138 23.70 -3.73 49.91
N LYS A 139 24.44 -4.82 50.18
CA LYS A 139 25.49 -5.32 49.28
C LYS A 139 24.93 -6.06 48.07
N PHE A 140 23.84 -6.80 48.26
CA PHE A 140 23.18 -7.54 47.19
C PHE A 140 22.52 -6.56 46.22
N SER A 141 21.62 -5.68 46.68
CA SER A 141 21.03 -4.62 45.85
C SER A 141 22.06 -3.64 45.29
N ALA A 142 23.17 -3.34 45.99
CA ALA A 142 24.23 -2.49 45.44
C ALA A 142 25.07 -3.18 44.35
N ASN A 143 25.29 -4.50 44.41
CA ASN A 143 25.91 -5.23 43.30
C ASN A 143 24.94 -5.41 42.11
N PHE A 144 23.63 -5.35 42.34
CA PHE A 144 22.61 -5.35 41.27
C PHE A 144 22.22 -3.94 40.80
N ASN A 145 22.73 -2.87 41.43
CA ASN A 145 22.59 -1.45 41.00
C ASN A 145 23.32 -1.11 39.68
N TYR A 146 23.80 -2.12 38.96
CA TYR A 146 23.99 -2.07 37.51
C TYR A 146 22.66 -1.75 36.75
N SER A 147 21.50 -1.61 37.41
CA SER A 147 20.19 -1.51 36.75
C SER A 147 19.83 -0.17 36.12
N ILE A 148 20.37 0.98 36.54
CA ILE A 148 20.13 2.22 35.78
C ILE A 148 21.37 2.66 35.05
N GLU A 149 22.55 2.59 35.64
CA GLU A 149 23.75 3.08 34.97
C GLU A 149 24.28 2.08 33.93
N THR A 150 24.07 0.77 34.10
CA THR A 150 24.39 -0.23 33.06
C THR A 150 23.24 -0.51 32.12
N ILE A 151 21.98 -0.33 32.52
CA ILE A 151 20.91 -0.26 31.51
C ILE A 151 21.04 1.03 30.72
N ASN A 152 21.40 2.15 31.32
CA ASN A 152 21.72 3.38 30.59
C ASN A 152 23.06 3.30 29.89
N SER A 153 24.08 2.60 30.37
CA SER A 153 25.33 2.43 29.64
C SER A 153 25.20 1.35 28.59
N LEU A 154 24.36 0.33 28.73
CA LEU A 154 24.00 -0.60 27.66
C LEU A 154 23.02 0.03 26.71
N LEU A 155 22.14 0.94 27.13
CA LEU A 155 21.29 1.76 26.26
C LEU A 155 22.09 2.89 25.63
N LYS A 156 23.15 3.44 26.25
CA LYS A 156 23.99 4.55 25.75
C LYS A 156 25.23 4.06 25.03
N GLN A 157 25.78 2.91 25.38
CA GLN A 157 26.70 2.13 24.57
C GLN A 157 25.89 1.46 23.47
N SER A 158 24.69 0.92 23.68
CA SER A 158 23.82 0.57 22.57
C SER A 158 23.30 1.81 21.83
N GLU A 159 23.20 3.02 22.37
CA GLU A 159 22.74 4.19 21.60
C GLU A 159 23.89 4.89 20.95
N ASN A 160 25.12 4.83 21.47
CA ASN A 160 26.34 5.32 20.83
C ASN A 160 26.89 4.28 19.87
N GLU A 161 26.86 2.99 20.17
CA GLU A 161 27.07 1.91 19.21
C GLU A 161 25.86 1.78 18.30
N ARG A 162 24.61 2.04 18.67
CA ARG A 162 23.52 2.25 17.68
C ARG A 162 23.64 3.62 17.06
N ALA A 163 24.36 4.63 17.53
CA ALA A 163 24.47 5.92 16.84
C ALA A 163 25.69 5.95 15.94
N ASP A 164 26.70 5.14 16.24
CA ASP A 164 27.89 4.88 15.46
C ASP A 164 27.61 3.71 14.52
N LEU A 165 26.91 2.65 14.94
CA LEU A 165 26.26 1.69 14.03
C LEU A 165 25.02 2.29 13.39
N VAL A 166 24.31 3.32 13.84
CA VAL A 166 23.27 3.99 12.98
C VAL A 166 23.94 5.10 12.21
N LYS A 167 25.08 5.66 12.57
CA LYS A 167 25.87 6.47 11.64
C LYS A 167 26.56 5.60 10.62
N GLU A 168 26.98 4.41 10.97
CA GLU A 168 27.68 3.47 10.12
C GLU A 168 26.69 2.56 9.40
N ILE A 169 25.60 2.11 9.99
CA ILE A 169 24.44 1.50 9.31
C ILE A 169 23.58 2.59 8.67
N ALA A 170 23.57 3.87 9.03
CA ALA A 170 22.93 4.90 8.19
C ALA A 170 23.91 5.57 7.24
N SER A 171 25.23 5.44 7.36
CA SER A 171 26.16 5.75 6.28
C SER A 171 26.32 4.56 5.36
N GLN A 172 26.29 3.31 5.84
CA GLN A 172 26.19 2.08 5.08
C GLN A 172 24.77 1.89 4.57
N ARG A 173 23.68 2.21 5.28
CA ARG A 173 22.32 2.31 4.71
C ARG A 173 22.08 3.62 4.01
N ALA A 174 22.87 4.69 4.14
CA ALA A 174 22.78 5.81 3.20
C ALA A 174 23.62 5.53 1.97
N ALA A 175 24.72 4.77 2.08
CA ALA A 175 25.51 4.28 0.96
C ALA A 175 24.80 3.12 0.28
N ASP A 176 24.10 2.26 1.01
CA ASP A 176 23.27 1.15 0.54
C ASP A 176 21.90 1.64 0.18
N ARG A 177 21.30 2.66 0.82
CA ARG A 177 20.14 3.37 0.23
C ARG A 177 20.57 4.24 -0.92
N ALA A 178 21.77 4.81 -0.98
CA ALA A 178 22.23 5.51 -2.18
C ALA A 178 22.59 4.52 -3.28
N LYS A 179 23.12 3.33 -2.95
CA LYS A 179 23.42 2.25 -3.89
C LYS A 179 22.14 1.55 -4.31
N MET A 180 21.20 1.30 -3.40
CA MET A 180 19.84 0.80 -3.66
C MET A 180 19.02 1.84 -4.37
N ASN A 181 19.08 3.14 -4.02
CA ASN A 181 18.43 4.19 -4.79
C ASN A 181 19.12 4.33 -6.14
N LYS A 182 20.44 4.16 -6.26
CA LYS A 182 21.11 4.08 -7.56
C LYS A 182 20.71 2.80 -8.32
N ILE A 183 20.46 1.67 -7.68
CA ILE A 183 20.01 0.42 -8.30
C ILE A 183 18.52 0.49 -8.66
N ILE A 184 17.69 1.14 -7.85
CA ILE A 184 16.27 1.39 -8.07
C ILE A 184 16.13 2.46 -9.13
N ILE A 185 16.90 3.55 -9.08
CA ILE A 185 16.94 4.57 -10.14
C ILE A 185 17.53 3.96 -11.40
N PHE A 186 18.61 3.18 -11.35
CA PHE A 186 19.14 2.48 -12.53
C PHE A 186 18.16 1.42 -13.01
N GLY A 187 17.40 0.78 -12.13
CA GLY A 187 16.36 -0.19 -12.45
C GLY A 187 15.11 0.48 -13.04
N ILE A 188 14.74 1.67 -12.56
CA ILE A 188 13.68 2.51 -13.10
C ILE A 188 14.14 3.12 -14.42
N VAL A 189 15.38 3.58 -14.54
CA VAL A 189 15.97 4.10 -15.78
C VAL A 189 16.13 2.96 -16.78
N ALA A 190 16.56 1.77 -16.38
CA ALA A 190 16.62 0.59 -17.23
C ALA A 190 15.22 0.12 -17.62
N LEU A 191 14.25 0.13 -16.70
CA LEU A 191 12.84 -0.16 -17.00
C LEU A 191 12.28 0.88 -17.96
N VAL A 192 12.55 2.17 -17.75
CA VAL A 192 12.16 3.26 -18.64
C VAL A 192 12.86 3.11 -19.99
N LEU A 193 14.15 2.76 -20.05
CA LEU A 193 14.87 2.50 -21.29
C LEU A 193 14.35 1.24 -22.00
N ILE A 194 13.96 0.19 -21.26
CA ILE A 194 13.32 -1.01 -21.82
C ILE A 194 11.92 -0.65 -22.34
N LEU A 195 11.16 0.14 -21.61
CA LEU A 195 9.85 0.65 -22.04
C LEU A 195 10.00 1.61 -23.22
N PHE A 196 11.07 2.42 -23.26
CA PHE A 196 11.36 3.34 -24.36
C PHE A 196 11.89 2.59 -25.57
N LEU A 197 12.67 1.54 -25.38
CA LEU A 197 13.13 0.64 -26.43
C LEU A 197 11.96 -0.20 -26.94
N ALA A 198 11.09 -0.71 -26.07
CA ALA A 198 9.86 -1.39 -26.45
C ALA A 198 8.91 -0.43 -27.16
N PHE A 199 8.80 0.82 -26.71
CA PHE A 199 8.07 1.87 -27.39
C PHE A 199 8.71 2.19 -28.74
N PHE A 200 10.03 2.29 -28.84
CA PHE A 200 10.75 2.57 -30.09
C PHE A 200 10.66 1.39 -31.06
N ILE A 201 10.73 0.16 -30.57
CA ILE A 201 10.53 -1.07 -31.34
C ILE A 201 9.09 -1.13 -31.82
N THR A 202 8.10 -0.97 -30.94
CA THR A 202 6.68 -0.95 -31.33
C THR A 202 6.36 0.21 -32.26
N HIS A 203 6.96 1.38 -32.05
CA HIS A 203 6.85 2.54 -32.92
C HIS A 203 7.50 2.29 -34.28
N ASN A 204 8.68 1.68 -34.36
CA ASN A 204 9.33 1.33 -35.63
C ASN A 204 8.63 0.18 -36.35
N ILE A 205 8.15 -0.83 -35.63
CA ILE A 205 7.31 -1.89 -36.19
C ILE A 205 6.04 -1.26 -36.74
N MET A 206 5.36 -0.42 -35.97
CA MET A 206 4.15 0.26 -36.40
C MET A 206 4.43 1.20 -37.56
N ARG A 207 5.55 1.93 -37.55
CA ARG A 207 6.01 2.78 -38.66
C ARG A 207 6.28 1.96 -39.92
N ARG A 208 7.00 0.83 -39.84
CA ARG A 208 7.20 -0.09 -40.97
C ARG A 208 5.90 -0.74 -41.43
N PHE A 209 4.96 -0.98 -40.53
CA PHE A 209 3.64 -1.51 -40.86
C PHE A 209 2.77 -0.45 -41.55
N VAL A 210 2.87 0.81 -41.13
CA VAL A 210 2.22 1.96 -41.77
C VAL A 210 2.86 2.23 -43.12
N GLU A 211 4.19 2.35 -43.21
CA GLU A 211 4.94 2.51 -44.47
C GLU A 211 4.71 1.32 -45.40
N GLY A 212 4.62 0.09 -44.89
CA GLY A 212 4.32 -1.11 -45.68
C GLY A 212 2.88 -1.14 -46.20
N ARG A 213 1.92 -0.67 -45.40
CA ARG A 213 0.53 -0.46 -45.84
C ARG A 213 0.44 0.69 -46.83
N GLU A 214 1.15 1.79 -46.60
CA GLU A 214 1.22 2.93 -47.51
C GLU A 214 1.84 2.49 -48.85
N ILE A 215 2.95 1.74 -48.86
CA ILE A 215 3.55 1.17 -50.07
C ILE A 215 2.57 0.22 -50.77
N ALA A 216 1.91 -0.69 -50.05
CA ALA A 216 0.91 -1.58 -50.65
C ALA A 216 -0.30 -0.82 -51.21
N THR A 217 -0.76 0.22 -50.53
CA THR A 217 -1.84 1.09 -51.02
C THR A 217 -1.39 1.97 -52.17
N LEU A 218 -0.15 2.45 -52.19
CA LEU A 218 0.44 3.25 -53.28
C LEU A 218 0.74 2.39 -54.49
N GLU A 219 1.11 1.12 -54.30
CA GLU A 219 1.28 0.15 -55.38
C GLU A 219 -0.08 -0.26 -55.95
N HIS A 220 -1.09 -0.45 -55.09
CA HIS A 220 -2.47 -0.63 -55.50
C HIS A 220 -3.02 0.62 -56.22
N GLN A 221 -2.76 1.82 -55.70
CA GLN A 221 -3.12 3.09 -56.32
C GLN A 221 -2.33 3.37 -57.59
N ARG A 222 -1.06 2.94 -57.71
CA ARG A 222 -0.25 3.04 -58.93
C ARG A 222 -0.77 2.08 -60.00
N LYS A 223 -1.21 0.88 -59.59
CA LYS A 223 -1.87 -0.08 -60.49
C LYS A 223 -3.22 0.48 -60.96
N ILE A 224 -4.05 0.98 -60.04
CA ILE A 224 -5.29 1.69 -60.35
C ILE A 224 -5.02 2.95 -61.18
N MET A 225 -3.96 3.72 -60.93
CA MET A 225 -3.59 4.92 -61.69
C MET A 225 -3.03 4.58 -63.06
N ASN A 226 -2.37 3.43 -63.25
CA ASN A 226 -1.95 2.98 -64.56
C ASN A 226 -3.15 2.46 -65.37
N GLU A 227 -4.10 1.78 -64.73
CA GLU A 227 -5.38 1.37 -65.32
C GLU A 227 -6.29 2.58 -65.60
N LEU A 228 -6.35 3.55 -64.69
CA LEU A 228 -7.02 4.83 -64.85
C LEU A 228 -6.31 5.69 -65.87
N ARG A 229 -4.97 5.75 -65.97
CA ARG A 229 -4.28 6.53 -67.02
C ARG A 229 -4.39 5.87 -68.40
N ALA A 230 -4.59 4.55 -68.43
CA ALA A 230 -5.07 3.83 -69.61
C ALA A 230 -6.56 4.13 -69.93
N GLY A 231 -7.34 4.60 -68.95
CA GLY A 231 -8.78 4.95 -69.09
C GLY A 231 -9.16 6.45 -68.99
N ALA A 232 -8.24 7.34 -68.59
CA ALA A 232 -8.47 8.74 -68.21
C ALA A 232 -8.24 9.67 -69.40
N LEU A 233 -8.85 9.30 -70.53
CA LEU A 233 -9.28 10.27 -71.52
C LEU A 233 -10.68 10.83 -71.20
N VAL A 234 -11.25 10.57 -70.00
CA VAL A 234 -12.67 10.82 -69.77
C VAL A 234 -12.99 11.32 -68.32
N HIS A 235 -13.09 12.67 -68.18
CA HIS A 235 -13.93 13.49 -67.24
C HIS A 235 -13.68 13.46 -65.69
N THR A 236 -13.98 14.46 -64.83
CA THR A 236 -14.19 15.94 -64.76
C THR A 236 -14.18 16.29 -63.24
N SER A 237 -13.90 17.55 -62.87
CA SER A 237 -13.66 18.05 -61.50
C SER A 237 -14.80 17.91 -60.47
N LEU A 238 -14.43 17.70 -59.19
CA LEU A 238 -15.34 17.67 -58.02
C LEU A 238 -15.44 19.03 -57.27
N PRO A 239 -16.58 19.34 -56.62
CA PRO A 239 -16.88 20.64 -56.00
C PRO A 239 -16.34 20.80 -54.55
N PRO A 240 -16.31 22.03 -53.98
CA PRO A 240 -15.71 22.29 -52.66
C PRO A 240 -16.59 21.84 -51.49
N LEU A 241 -15.94 21.34 -50.43
CA LEU A 241 -16.58 20.80 -49.23
C LEU A 241 -17.09 21.90 -48.28
N VAL A 242 -18.35 21.79 -47.86
CA VAL A 242 -19.05 22.69 -46.93
C VAL A 242 -18.67 22.38 -45.46
N ARG A 243 -18.27 23.40 -44.70
CA ARG A 243 -18.03 23.35 -43.24
C ARG A 243 -19.35 23.45 -42.48
N ASN A 244 -19.75 22.38 -41.78
CA ASN A 244 -20.77 22.44 -40.73
C ASN A 244 -20.19 21.94 -39.40
N SER A 245 -19.57 22.85 -38.63
CA SER A 245 -19.34 22.67 -37.20
C SER A 245 -19.83 23.94 -36.51
N THR A 246 -20.85 23.82 -35.67
CA THR A 246 -21.54 24.94 -35.00
C THR A 246 -20.92 25.35 -33.67
N HIS A 247 -19.67 24.99 -33.39
CA HIS A 247 -18.99 25.51 -32.19
C HIS A 247 -18.21 26.78 -32.51
N GLU A 248 -18.63 27.86 -31.85
CA GLU A 248 -17.86 29.11 -31.73
C GLU A 248 -16.42 28.79 -31.32
N ILE A 249 -15.49 29.41 -32.03
CA ILE A 249 -14.06 29.21 -31.86
C ILE A 249 -13.66 29.82 -30.52
N ILE A 250 -13.57 29.00 -29.48
CA ILE A 250 -12.88 29.38 -28.23
C ILE A 250 -11.39 29.21 -28.49
N THR A 251 -10.67 30.32 -28.60
CA THR A 251 -9.26 30.40 -29.03
C THR A 251 -8.24 30.00 -27.95
N ASP A 252 -8.67 29.72 -26.71
CA ASP A 252 -7.75 29.58 -25.56
C ASP A 252 -7.62 28.15 -25.03
N ILE A 253 -7.52 27.15 -25.91
CA ILE A 253 -7.28 25.75 -25.50
C ILE A 253 -5.95 25.26 -26.04
N ASP A 254 -5.08 24.84 -25.12
CA ASP A 254 -3.83 24.12 -25.35
C ASP A 254 -3.94 23.17 -26.56
N PRO A 255 -3.09 23.33 -27.60
CA PRO A 255 -3.11 22.50 -28.80
C PRO A 255 -3.07 20.99 -28.50
N ILE A 256 -2.40 20.57 -27.43
CA ILE A 256 -2.28 19.16 -27.03
C ILE A 256 -3.63 18.62 -26.56
N ILE A 257 -4.37 19.39 -25.76
CA ILE A 257 -5.70 19.00 -25.28
C ILE A 257 -6.69 18.90 -26.45
N ARG A 258 -6.59 19.83 -27.40
CA ARG A 258 -7.38 19.81 -28.63
C ARG A 258 -7.11 18.55 -29.45
N GLU A 259 -5.83 18.19 -29.62
CA GLU A 259 -5.45 17.00 -30.36
C GLU A 259 -5.94 15.71 -29.68
N LYS A 260 -5.79 15.61 -28.35
CA LYS A 260 -6.32 14.47 -27.58
C LYS A 260 -7.83 14.32 -27.77
N ALA A 261 -8.60 15.41 -27.63
CA ALA A 261 -10.04 15.37 -27.80
C ALA A 261 -10.43 14.96 -29.23
N ARG A 262 -9.76 15.51 -30.26
CA ARG A 262 -10.02 15.15 -31.67
C ARG A 262 -9.71 13.67 -31.94
N ARG A 263 -8.62 13.15 -31.37
CA ARG A 263 -8.27 11.73 -31.50
C ARG A 263 -9.34 10.82 -30.89
N ILE A 264 -9.89 11.19 -29.75
CA ILE A 264 -11.00 10.42 -29.15
C ILE A 264 -12.23 10.46 -30.05
N GLU A 265 -12.60 11.64 -30.57
CA GLU A 265 -13.75 11.80 -31.48
C GLU A 265 -13.56 11.00 -32.78
N LEU A 266 -12.35 10.98 -33.34
CA LEU A 266 -12.03 10.18 -34.52
C LEU A 266 -12.13 8.68 -34.23
N ILE A 267 -11.54 8.21 -33.12
CA ILE A 267 -11.61 6.80 -32.74
C ILE A 267 -13.06 6.39 -32.43
N GLU A 268 -13.86 7.26 -31.80
CA GLU A 268 -15.29 7.03 -31.57
C GLU A 268 -16.04 6.82 -32.90
N GLU A 269 -15.74 7.63 -33.91
CA GLU A 269 -16.37 7.53 -35.24
C GLU A 269 -16.03 6.20 -35.93
N GLU A 270 -14.75 5.83 -35.95
CA GLU A 270 -14.27 4.57 -36.57
C GLU A 270 -14.82 3.33 -35.87
N LEU A 271 -15.03 3.40 -34.55
CA LEU A 271 -15.52 2.27 -33.76
C LEU A 271 -17.05 2.16 -33.74
N LYS A 272 -17.81 3.02 -34.44
CA LYS A 272 -19.29 2.95 -34.44
C LYS A 272 -19.86 1.61 -34.83
N THR A 273 -19.19 0.89 -35.74
CA THR A 273 -19.63 -0.42 -36.22
C THR A 273 -18.90 -1.58 -35.53
N GLU A 274 -17.96 -1.28 -34.62
CA GLU A 274 -17.19 -2.27 -33.88
C GLU A 274 -17.99 -2.74 -32.66
N ASN A 275 -18.12 -4.06 -32.52
CA ASN A 275 -18.90 -4.68 -31.44
C ASN A 275 -18.03 -5.26 -30.33
N ASP A 276 -16.71 -5.40 -30.52
CA ASP A 276 -15.82 -5.90 -29.47
C ASP A 276 -15.58 -4.83 -28.38
N PRO A 277 -16.08 -5.05 -27.15
CA PRO A 277 -15.90 -4.10 -26.05
C PRO A 277 -14.43 -3.90 -25.64
N ASN A 278 -13.56 -4.87 -25.91
CA ASN A 278 -12.15 -4.82 -25.53
C ASN A 278 -11.35 -3.85 -26.41
N ILE A 279 -11.74 -3.69 -27.68
CA ILE A 279 -11.07 -2.79 -28.62
C ILE A 279 -11.28 -1.34 -28.18
N ALA A 280 -12.54 -0.92 -27.98
CA ALA A 280 -12.86 0.42 -27.50
C ALA A 280 -12.30 0.68 -26.09
N THR A 281 -12.36 -0.31 -25.19
CA THR A 281 -11.75 -0.18 -23.86
C THR A 281 -10.25 0.07 -23.98
N THR A 282 -9.54 -0.65 -24.85
CA THR A 282 -8.09 -0.45 -25.07
C THR A 282 -7.77 0.97 -25.53
N PHE A 283 -8.56 1.54 -26.45
CA PHE A 283 -8.31 2.88 -26.97
C PHE A 283 -8.67 4.01 -26.00
N PHE A 284 -9.75 3.87 -25.22
CA PHE A 284 -10.24 4.94 -24.37
C PHE A 284 -9.73 4.89 -22.93
N LEU A 285 -9.30 3.72 -22.43
CA LEU A 285 -8.80 3.56 -21.06
C LEU A 285 -7.72 4.58 -20.66
N PRO A 286 -6.73 4.93 -21.50
CA PRO A 286 -5.70 5.92 -21.13
C PRO A 286 -6.23 7.33 -20.86
N TYR A 287 -7.47 7.64 -21.29
CA TYR A 287 -8.05 8.97 -21.22
C TYR A 287 -9.13 9.10 -20.13
N LEU A 288 -9.55 8.00 -19.49
CA LEU A 288 -10.60 8.02 -18.45
C LEU A 288 -10.14 8.69 -17.14
N ASP A 289 -8.83 8.83 -16.94
CA ASP A 289 -8.22 9.53 -15.81
C ASP A 289 -7.46 10.80 -16.24
N ASP A 290 -7.68 11.32 -17.46
CA ASP A 290 -7.00 12.53 -17.93
C ASP A 290 -7.36 13.73 -17.04
N ILE A 291 -6.37 14.55 -16.68
CA ILE A 291 -6.56 15.73 -15.82
C ILE A 291 -7.52 16.75 -16.46
N ASN A 292 -7.60 16.77 -17.79
CA ASN A 292 -8.48 17.66 -18.51
C ASN A 292 -9.90 17.10 -18.56
N ASN A 293 -10.85 17.83 -17.99
CA ASN A 293 -12.25 17.44 -17.91
C ASN A 293 -12.91 17.16 -19.28
N ARG A 294 -12.51 17.86 -20.35
CA ARG A 294 -13.04 17.63 -21.70
C ARG A 294 -12.54 16.30 -22.28
N VAL A 295 -11.24 16.02 -22.14
CA VAL A 295 -10.65 14.76 -22.61
C VAL A 295 -11.29 13.58 -21.88
N ARG A 296 -11.42 13.69 -20.57
CA ARG A 296 -12.06 12.67 -19.73
C ARG A 296 -13.52 12.44 -20.10
N ALA A 297 -14.30 13.51 -20.27
CA ALA A 297 -15.71 13.43 -20.67
C ALA A 297 -15.89 12.77 -22.05
N ASN A 298 -15.08 13.17 -23.03
CA ASN A 298 -15.12 12.61 -24.38
C ASN A 298 -14.79 11.10 -24.36
N ALA A 299 -13.79 10.69 -23.59
CA ALA A 299 -13.38 9.29 -23.49
C ALA A 299 -14.47 8.43 -22.85
N ALA A 300 -15.06 8.88 -21.74
CA ALA A 300 -16.16 8.17 -21.10
C ALA A 300 -17.39 8.08 -22.01
N LYS A 301 -17.68 9.15 -22.77
CA LYS A 301 -18.77 9.19 -23.76
C LYS A 301 -18.56 8.16 -24.87
N ALA A 302 -17.38 8.17 -25.49
CA ALA A 302 -17.04 7.25 -26.56
C ALA A 302 -17.02 5.79 -26.10
N LEU A 303 -16.55 5.53 -24.88
CA LEU A 303 -16.52 4.20 -24.29
C LEU A 303 -17.92 3.65 -23.99
N TYR A 304 -18.93 4.50 -23.78
CA TYR A 304 -20.24 4.10 -23.27
C TYR A 304 -20.91 2.98 -24.06
N ARG A 305 -20.85 3.05 -25.39
CA ARG A 305 -21.48 2.05 -26.28
C ARG A 305 -20.82 0.67 -26.19
N HIS A 306 -19.56 0.62 -25.82
CA HIS A 306 -18.75 -0.59 -25.82
C HIS A 306 -18.55 -1.13 -24.39
N ASN A 307 -18.40 -0.27 -23.40
CA ASN A 307 -18.23 -0.64 -22.00
C ASN A 307 -18.99 0.32 -21.09
N LYS A 308 -20.31 0.21 -21.17
CA LYS A 308 -21.28 1.02 -20.40
C LYS A 308 -20.95 1.06 -18.91
N ARG A 309 -20.59 -0.07 -18.31
CA ARG A 309 -20.24 -0.14 -16.88
C ARG A 309 -19.07 0.76 -16.51
N LEU A 310 -17.96 0.70 -17.24
CA LEU A 310 -16.77 1.50 -16.95
C LEU A 310 -17.01 2.99 -17.23
N ALA A 311 -17.73 3.31 -18.30
CA ALA A 311 -18.14 4.69 -18.60
C ALA A 311 -19.00 5.28 -17.47
N LEU A 312 -19.99 4.56 -16.97
CA LEU A 312 -20.85 5.00 -15.86
C LEU A 312 -20.08 5.22 -14.56
N VAL A 313 -19.11 4.37 -14.24
CA VAL A 313 -18.22 4.58 -13.08
C VAL A 313 -17.46 5.90 -13.25
N THR A 314 -16.91 6.14 -14.44
CA THR A 314 -16.18 7.38 -14.76
C THR A 314 -17.10 8.60 -14.61
N PHE A 315 -18.32 8.55 -15.15
CA PHE A 315 -19.29 9.64 -15.03
C PHE A 315 -19.71 9.91 -13.59
N LYS A 316 -19.96 8.88 -12.77
CA LYS A 316 -20.27 9.04 -11.34
C LYS A 316 -19.14 9.76 -10.59
N ASN A 317 -17.88 9.40 -10.89
CA ASN A 317 -16.72 10.07 -10.32
C ASN A 317 -16.65 11.55 -10.76
N MET A 318 -16.89 11.83 -12.03
CA MET A 318 -16.87 13.21 -12.55
C MET A 318 -18.00 14.08 -11.97
N ILE A 319 -19.22 13.54 -11.86
CA ILE A 319 -20.37 14.22 -11.24
C ILE A 319 -20.11 14.53 -9.76
N SER A 320 -19.36 13.68 -9.06
CA SER A 320 -19.03 13.86 -7.65
C SER A 320 -17.79 14.74 -7.42
N SER A 321 -17.16 15.24 -8.49
CA SER A 321 -15.92 16.04 -8.39
C SER A 321 -16.17 17.37 -7.68
N ALA A 322 -15.19 17.84 -6.91
CA ALA A 322 -15.20 19.20 -6.36
C ALA A 322 -15.07 20.29 -7.45
N ASP A 323 -14.42 19.97 -8.57
CA ASP A 323 -14.26 20.86 -9.71
C ASP A 323 -15.58 21.01 -10.50
N GLU A 324 -16.09 22.24 -10.57
CA GLU A 324 -17.30 22.56 -11.31
C GLU A 324 -17.16 22.35 -12.82
N TRP A 325 -15.94 22.46 -13.37
CA TRP A 325 -15.70 22.19 -14.78
C TRP A 325 -15.79 20.70 -15.08
N MET A 326 -15.26 19.85 -14.20
CA MET A 326 -15.42 18.40 -14.28
C MET A 326 -16.89 17.98 -14.25
N ARG A 327 -17.68 18.52 -13.31
CA ARG A 327 -19.12 18.24 -13.22
C ARG A 327 -19.86 18.73 -14.46
N SER A 328 -19.57 19.94 -14.92
CA SER A 328 -20.15 20.52 -16.15
C SER A 328 -19.85 19.64 -17.38
N SER A 329 -18.61 19.20 -17.56
CA SER A 329 -18.21 18.36 -18.69
C SER A 329 -18.88 16.97 -18.64
N ALA A 330 -19.09 16.41 -17.44
CA ALA A 330 -19.85 15.17 -17.27
C ALA A 330 -21.31 15.33 -17.69
N VAL A 331 -21.98 16.40 -17.26
CA VAL A 331 -23.37 16.70 -17.62
C VAL A 331 -23.52 16.85 -19.14
N TRP A 332 -22.57 17.51 -19.80
CA TRP A 332 -22.57 17.61 -21.26
C TRP A 332 -22.49 16.22 -21.91
N ALA A 333 -21.50 15.40 -21.55
CA ALA A 333 -21.31 14.08 -22.14
C ALA A 333 -22.49 13.12 -21.92
N LEU A 334 -23.07 13.11 -20.71
CA LEU A 334 -24.27 12.34 -20.40
C LEU A 334 -25.47 12.75 -21.26
N GLY A 335 -25.59 14.04 -21.56
CA GLY A 335 -26.59 14.60 -22.46
C GLY A 335 -26.37 14.31 -23.94
N GLU A 336 -25.12 14.10 -24.37
CA GLU A 336 -24.84 13.63 -25.73
C GLU A 336 -25.29 12.18 -25.92
N ILE A 337 -25.04 11.31 -24.93
CA ILE A 337 -25.47 9.90 -24.93
C ILE A 337 -27.00 9.79 -24.90
N ALA A 338 -27.65 10.56 -24.02
CA ALA A 338 -29.10 10.71 -23.93
C ALA A 338 -29.90 9.39 -23.82
N ASP A 339 -29.50 8.47 -22.95
CA ASP A 339 -30.33 7.32 -22.55
C ASP A 339 -30.93 7.51 -21.15
N ASP A 340 -31.86 6.63 -20.77
CA ASP A 340 -32.57 6.74 -19.50
C ASP A 340 -31.61 6.76 -18.29
N GLU A 341 -30.51 6.01 -18.36
CA GLU A 341 -29.53 5.91 -17.26
C GLU A 341 -28.62 7.14 -17.20
N THR A 342 -28.18 7.67 -18.35
CA THR A 342 -27.35 8.89 -18.37
C THR A 342 -28.12 10.11 -17.92
N VAL A 343 -29.40 10.24 -18.31
CA VAL A 343 -30.25 11.32 -17.80
C VAL A 343 -30.57 11.11 -16.32
N GLY A 344 -30.77 9.86 -15.89
CA GLY A 344 -30.86 9.50 -14.47
C GLY A 344 -29.66 10.01 -13.65
N LEU A 345 -28.44 9.88 -14.17
CA LEU A 345 -27.25 10.44 -13.51
C LEU A 345 -27.26 11.97 -13.43
N ILE A 346 -27.78 12.67 -14.45
CA ILE A 346 -27.92 14.14 -14.41
C ILE A 346 -28.85 14.55 -13.25
N THR A 347 -29.91 13.77 -12.95
CA THR A 347 -30.86 14.09 -11.87
C THR A 347 -30.21 14.12 -10.47
N LEU A 348 -29.08 13.44 -10.28
CA LEU A 348 -28.31 13.49 -9.04
C LEU A 348 -27.80 14.91 -8.71
N LEU A 349 -27.72 15.78 -9.73
CA LEU A 349 -27.30 17.17 -9.61
C LEU A 349 -28.48 18.15 -9.47
N LYS A 350 -29.69 17.70 -9.14
CA LYS A 350 -30.87 18.57 -8.96
C LYS A 350 -30.65 19.72 -7.96
N ASN A 351 -29.80 19.51 -6.95
CA ASN A 351 -29.50 20.48 -5.90
C ASN A 351 -28.15 21.20 -6.12
N GLU A 352 -27.62 21.17 -7.34
CA GLU A 352 -26.36 21.83 -7.68
C GLU A 352 -26.44 23.34 -7.42
N LYS A 353 -25.40 23.88 -6.78
CA LYS A 353 -25.36 25.28 -6.35
C LYS A 353 -24.55 26.17 -7.30
N LYS A 354 -23.58 25.58 -8.03
CA LYS A 354 -22.70 26.33 -8.94
C LYS A 354 -23.45 26.73 -10.19
N LEU A 355 -23.52 28.04 -10.44
CA LEU A 355 -24.24 28.63 -11.57
C LEU A 355 -23.81 28.04 -12.92
N ARG A 356 -22.50 27.79 -13.09
CA ARG A 356 -21.94 27.17 -14.28
C ARG A 356 -22.57 25.81 -14.57
N VAL A 357 -22.55 24.93 -13.57
CA VAL A 357 -23.06 23.56 -13.71
C VAL A 357 -24.58 23.59 -13.89
N ARG A 358 -25.31 24.43 -13.15
CA ARG A 358 -26.76 24.63 -13.37
C ARG A 358 -27.08 25.09 -14.79
N GLY A 359 -26.31 26.04 -15.31
CA GLY A 359 -26.44 26.53 -16.69
C GLY A 359 -26.22 25.40 -17.71
N GLN A 360 -25.20 24.57 -17.50
CA GLN A 360 -24.95 23.40 -18.33
C GLN A 360 -26.06 22.36 -18.25
N ILE A 361 -26.57 22.07 -17.04
CA ILE A 361 -27.71 21.15 -16.84
C ILE A 361 -28.91 21.66 -17.63
N LYS A 362 -29.30 22.93 -17.44
CA LYS A 362 -30.44 23.54 -18.13
C LYS A 362 -30.27 23.45 -19.65
N ALA A 363 -29.11 23.86 -20.18
CA ALA A 363 -28.82 23.81 -21.60
C ALA A 363 -28.88 22.37 -22.16
N THR A 364 -28.35 21.40 -21.42
CA THR A 364 -28.40 19.99 -21.79
C THR A 364 -29.84 19.47 -21.83
N LEU A 365 -30.64 19.71 -20.78
CA LEU A 365 -32.04 19.26 -20.73
C LEU A 365 -32.89 19.92 -21.81
N ASP A 366 -32.74 21.23 -22.04
CA ASP A 366 -33.41 21.95 -23.13
C ASP A 366 -33.05 21.37 -24.51
N LYS A 367 -31.78 20.98 -24.71
CA LYS A 367 -31.33 20.30 -25.93
C LYS A 367 -32.01 18.93 -26.09
N LEU A 368 -32.10 18.14 -25.03
CA LEU A 368 -32.74 16.82 -25.05
C LEU A 368 -34.22 16.89 -25.46
N LEU A 369 -34.96 17.88 -24.97
CA LEU A 369 -36.39 18.04 -25.34
C LEU A 369 -36.59 18.29 -26.84
N LYS A 370 -35.64 18.99 -27.48
CA LYS A 370 -35.66 19.34 -28.90
C LYS A 370 -35.15 18.23 -29.81
N ARG A 371 -34.38 17.27 -29.29
CA ARG A 371 -33.84 16.13 -30.06
C ARG A 371 -34.96 15.21 -30.54
N THR A 372 -34.91 14.79 -31.79
CA THR A 372 -35.90 13.86 -32.38
C THR A 372 -35.52 12.39 -32.16
N ASP A 373 -34.25 12.12 -31.87
CA ASP A 373 -33.66 10.78 -31.75
C ASP A 373 -33.69 10.20 -30.33
N VAL A 374 -34.20 10.96 -29.34
CA VAL A 374 -34.28 10.54 -27.94
C VAL A 374 -35.66 10.00 -27.56
N SER A 375 -35.71 9.03 -26.64
CA SER A 375 -36.95 8.37 -26.23
C SER A 375 -37.93 9.33 -25.53
N GLY A 376 -39.23 8.98 -25.54
CA GLY A 376 -40.23 9.72 -24.79
C GLY A 376 -39.96 9.72 -23.27
N GLY A 377 -39.38 8.64 -22.75
CA GLY A 377 -38.94 8.53 -21.34
C GLY A 377 -37.85 9.53 -20.99
N VAL A 378 -36.79 9.61 -21.81
CA VAL A 378 -35.72 10.61 -21.67
C VAL A 378 -36.29 12.03 -21.66
N LYS A 379 -37.22 12.34 -22.58
CA LYS A 379 -37.85 13.67 -22.63
C LYS A 379 -38.71 13.96 -21.40
N ALA A 380 -39.43 12.96 -20.89
CA ALA A 380 -40.23 13.12 -19.68
C ALA A 380 -39.36 13.43 -18.46
N ILE A 381 -38.27 12.67 -18.25
CA ILE A 381 -37.31 12.90 -17.17
C ILE A 381 -36.68 14.29 -17.30
N ALA A 382 -36.26 14.67 -18.52
CA ALA A 382 -35.68 15.98 -18.77
C ALA A 382 -36.66 17.13 -18.47
N ALA A 383 -37.93 17.01 -18.89
CA ALA A 383 -38.96 18.01 -18.64
C ALA A 383 -39.30 18.13 -17.15
N GLU A 384 -39.33 17.02 -16.42
CA GLU A 384 -39.56 17.01 -14.97
C GLU A 384 -38.40 17.70 -14.23
N MET A 385 -37.17 17.33 -14.56
CA MET A 385 -35.99 17.93 -13.93
C MET A 385 -35.88 19.43 -14.23
N LEU A 386 -36.21 19.86 -15.45
CA LEU A 386 -36.18 21.27 -15.82
C LEU A 386 -37.16 22.13 -15.01
N LYS A 387 -38.30 21.57 -14.59
CA LYS A 387 -39.27 22.25 -13.69
C LYS A 387 -38.74 22.39 -12.27
N ALA A 388 -37.79 21.55 -11.86
CA ALA A 388 -37.23 21.52 -10.52
C ALA A 388 -35.95 22.38 -10.36
N LEU A 389 -35.39 22.90 -11.45
CA LEU A 389 -34.20 23.75 -11.51
C LEU A 389 -34.53 25.24 -11.47
#